data_AF-A0A429EJI5-F1
#
_entry.id   AF-A0A429EJI5-F1
#
_cell.length_a   1.000
_cell.length_b   1.000
_cell.length_c   1.000
_cell.angle_alpha   90.00
_cell.angle_beta   90.00
_cell.angle_gamma   90.00
#
_symmetry.space_group_name_H-M   'P 1'
#
loop_
_entity.id
_entity.type
_entity.pdbx_description
1 polymer ?
#
loop_
_entity_poly.entity_id
_entity_poly.type
_entity_poly.pdbx_seq_one_letter_code
_entity_poly.pdbx_strand_id
1 'polypeptide(L)'
;MEIILRLLTAWAQGAARRADADIEGLTGPNLESVVRQTFAVVTEKLGNEPAIQDFLAAAKAESGVPAGTRAAAQAALEQAADRDQTFAAELRRLAPVRAETADGWTARDLHGSVATGSIYGGSNVVGQNIRIKNKVINYARKNPVAAGLTTLVVAVIAIAAILAATQPGNSQAGAEAFVGNWTASDGSGIKVLAADGRCDGFYYNGREPLDIGGPMTCDVSGKPGANGRYTLTVTQKPNRATYEAALDSADHIVVYADDGSPLYELRRR
;
A
#
# COMPACT_ATOMS: atom_id res chain seq x y z
N MET A 1 -12.12 -9.13 -8.10
CA MET A 1 -11.98 -8.58 -9.47
C MET A 1 -11.03 -7.39 -9.55
N GLU A 2 -11.04 -6.47 -8.59
CA GLU A 2 -10.19 -5.26 -8.62
C GLU A 2 -8.69 -5.52 -8.87
N ILE A 3 -8.12 -6.58 -8.27
CA ILE A 3 -6.71 -6.96 -8.48
C ILE A 3 -6.43 -7.25 -9.96
N ILE A 4 -7.36 -7.93 -10.65
CA ILE A 4 -7.23 -8.26 -12.08
C ILE A 4 -7.22 -6.98 -12.91
N LEU A 5 -8.11 -6.02 -12.61
CA LEU A 5 -8.12 -4.72 -13.29
C LEU A 5 -6.82 -3.95 -13.09
N ARG A 6 -6.25 -3.96 -11.87
CA ARG A 6 -4.95 -3.34 -11.60
C ARG A 6 -3.82 -4.00 -12.40
N LEU A 7 -3.81 -5.33 -12.50
CA LEU A 7 -2.84 -6.07 -13.31
C LEU A 7 -2.98 -5.73 -14.81
N LEU A 8 -4.21 -5.60 -15.31
CA LEU A 8 -4.49 -5.19 -16.68
C LEU A 8 -4.04 -3.75 -16.96
N THR A 9 -4.29 -2.82 -16.05
CA THR A 9 -3.80 -1.44 -16.16
C THR A 9 -2.27 -1.39 -16.17
N ALA A 10 -1.61 -2.12 -15.26
CA ALA A 10 -0.16 -2.21 -15.21
C ALA A 10 0.41 -2.81 -16.50
N TRP A 11 -0.24 -3.83 -17.07
CA TRP A 11 0.14 -4.39 -18.37
C TRP A 11 0.02 -3.36 -19.49
N ALA A 12 -1.12 -2.66 -19.59
CA ALA A 12 -1.38 -1.70 -20.67
C ALA A 12 -0.40 -0.52 -20.65
N GLN A 13 -0.13 0.02 -19.45
CA GLN A 13 0.85 1.10 -19.25
C GLN A 13 2.29 0.62 -19.50
N GLY A 14 2.64 -0.59 -19.05
CA GLY A 14 3.97 -1.17 -19.27
C GLY A 14 4.21 -1.63 -20.70
N ALA A 15 3.17 -2.04 -21.44
CA ALA A 15 3.27 -2.38 -22.87
C ALA A 15 3.59 -1.15 -23.72
N ALA A 16 3.02 0.01 -23.40
CA ALA A 16 3.35 1.27 -24.06
C ALA A 16 4.83 1.66 -23.85
N ARG A 17 5.37 1.44 -22.65
CA ARG A 17 6.78 1.72 -22.34
C ARG A 17 7.76 0.70 -22.94
N ARG A 18 7.37 -0.58 -23.03
CA ARG A 18 8.18 -1.66 -23.64
C ARG A 18 8.37 -1.52 -25.16
N ALA A 19 7.55 -0.71 -25.84
CA ALA A 19 7.76 -0.39 -27.24
C ALA A 19 8.95 0.56 -27.47
N ASP A 20 9.42 1.26 -26.43
CA ASP A 20 10.40 2.35 -26.55
C ASP A 20 11.60 2.25 -25.59
N ALA A 21 11.55 1.40 -24.55
CA ALA A 21 12.67 1.27 -23.60
C ALA A 21 12.84 -0.15 -23.03
N ASP A 22 14.05 -0.67 -23.19
CA ASP A 22 14.57 -1.85 -22.50
C ASP A 22 14.89 -1.45 -21.04
N ILE A 23 13.94 -1.63 -20.12
CA ILE A 23 14.11 -1.25 -18.71
C ILE A 23 14.41 -2.51 -17.88
N GLU A 24 15.70 -2.81 -17.76
CA GLU A 24 16.26 -3.69 -16.74
C GLU A 24 16.06 -3.05 -15.35
N GLY A 25 15.37 -3.73 -14.43
CA GLY A 25 15.65 -3.53 -13.00
C GLY A 25 14.49 -3.46 -12.02
N LEU A 26 13.22 -3.46 -12.44
CA LEU A 26 12.09 -3.32 -11.49
C LEU A 26 11.00 -4.38 -11.56
N THR A 27 11.23 -5.47 -12.27
CA THR A 27 10.31 -6.62 -12.32
C THR A 27 11.05 -7.88 -11.89
N GLY A 28 10.69 -8.41 -10.71
CA GLY A 28 11.01 -9.80 -10.44
C GLY A 28 10.37 -10.66 -11.55
N PRO A 29 11.08 -11.67 -12.10
CA PRO A 29 10.60 -12.49 -13.23
C PRO A 29 9.22 -13.11 -12.99
N ASN A 30 8.84 -13.27 -11.73
CA ASN A 30 7.56 -13.85 -11.32
C ASN A 30 6.37 -12.89 -11.53
N LEU A 31 6.50 -11.58 -11.30
CA LEU A 31 5.37 -10.66 -11.46
C LEU A 31 5.02 -10.46 -12.93
N GLU A 32 6.02 -10.32 -13.79
CA GLU A 32 5.79 -10.18 -15.22
C GLU A 32 5.10 -11.42 -15.78
N SER A 33 5.48 -12.62 -15.33
CA SER A 33 4.81 -13.86 -15.69
C SER A 33 3.33 -13.86 -15.28
N VAL A 34 3.00 -13.43 -14.04
CA VAL A 34 1.60 -13.39 -13.56
C VAL A 34 0.77 -12.36 -14.33
N VAL A 35 1.32 -11.16 -14.57
CA VAL A 35 0.65 -10.11 -15.36
C VAL A 35 0.40 -10.61 -16.79
N ARG A 36 1.38 -11.25 -17.42
CA ARG A 36 1.27 -11.81 -18.77
C ARG A 36 0.25 -12.94 -18.85
N GLN A 37 0.25 -13.86 -17.88
CA GLN A 37 -0.74 -14.94 -17.80
C GLN A 37 -2.16 -14.42 -17.58
N THR A 38 -2.33 -13.43 -16.69
CA THR A 38 -3.62 -12.78 -16.44
C THR A 38 -4.15 -12.12 -17.70
N PHE A 39 -3.29 -11.39 -18.41
CA PHE A 39 -3.68 -10.75 -19.67
C PHE A 39 -4.04 -11.77 -20.76
N ALA A 40 -3.29 -12.86 -20.88
CA ALA A 40 -3.58 -13.92 -21.85
C ALA A 40 -4.96 -14.57 -21.59
N VAL A 41 -5.25 -14.93 -20.34
CA VAL A 41 -6.54 -15.53 -19.96
C VAL A 41 -7.70 -14.56 -20.23
N VAL A 42 -7.53 -13.27 -19.91
CA VAL A 42 -8.57 -12.26 -20.15
C VAL A 42 -8.77 -11.99 -21.64
N THR A 43 -7.71 -11.89 -22.44
CA THR A 43 -7.83 -11.62 -23.89
C THR A 43 -8.32 -12.82 -24.68
N GLU A 44 -7.97 -14.04 -24.28
CA GLU A 44 -8.51 -15.27 -24.89
C GLU A 44 -10.04 -15.33 -24.73
N LYS A 45 -10.55 -14.98 -23.55
CA LYS A 45 -11.99 -15.08 -23.24
C LYS A 45 -12.79 -13.84 -23.62
N LEU A 46 -12.22 -12.65 -23.45
CA LEU A 46 -12.92 -11.36 -23.56
C LEU A 46 -12.27 -10.39 -24.56
N GLY A 47 -11.39 -10.86 -25.45
CA GLY A 47 -10.72 -10.01 -26.43
C GLY A 47 -11.67 -9.26 -27.38
N ASN A 48 -12.88 -9.77 -27.57
CA ASN A 48 -13.94 -9.17 -28.38
C ASN A 48 -14.99 -8.40 -27.56
N GLU A 49 -14.86 -8.37 -26.23
CA GLU A 49 -15.81 -7.67 -25.36
C GLU A 49 -15.55 -6.15 -25.40
N PRO A 50 -16.52 -5.32 -25.82
CA PRO A 50 -16.31 -3.88 -26.00
C PRO A 50 -15.79 -3.18 -24.73
N ALA A 51 -16.32 -3.55 -23.56
CA ALA A 51 -15.90 -2.96 -22.29
C ALA A 51 -14.41 -3.20 -21.97
N ILE A 52 -13.87 -4.35 -22.37
CA ILE A 52 -12.45 -4.68 -22.19
C ILE A 52 -11.59 -3.93 -23.21
N GLN A 53 -12.05 -3.80 -24.45
CA GLN A 53 -11.35 -3.03 -25.48
C GLN A 53 -11.27 -1.55 -25.12
N ASP A 54 -12.38 -0.95 -24.68
CA ASP A 54 -12.46 0.44 -24.21
C ASP A 54 -11.53 0.66 -23.01
N PHE A 55 -11.50 -0.29 -22.08
CA PHE A 55 -10.59 -0.25 -20.94
C PHE A 55 -9.12 -0.30 -21.37
N LEU A 56 -8.74 -1.19 -22.28
CA LEU A 56 -7.37 -1.31 -22.76
C LEU A 56 -6.95 -0.07 -23.59
N ALA A 57 -7.87 0.51 -24.36
CA ALA A 57 -7.63 1.76 -25.07
C ALA A 57 -7.42 2.92 -24.09
N ALA A 58 -8.30 3.06 -23.09
CA ALA A 58 -8.18 4.09 -22.06
C ALA A 58 -6.92 3.91 -21.18
N ALA A 59 -6.53 2.67 -20.88
CA ALA A 59 -5.35 2.38 -20.07
C ALA A 59 -4.03 2.67 -20.81
N LYS A 60 -4.05 2.69 -22.15
CA LYS A 60 -2.93 3.15 -22.98
C LYS A 60 -2.84 4.67 -23.04
N ALA A 61 -3.93 5.39 -22.78
CA ALA A 61 -3.93 6.85 -22.71
C ALA A 61 -3.26 7.32 -21.40
N GLU A 62 -2.44 8.38 -21.49
CA GLU A 62 -1.74 8.94 -20.34
C GLU A 62 -2.68 9.57 -19.29
N SER A 63 -3.90 9.93 -19.69
CA SER A 63 -4.94 10.52 -18.82
C SER A 63 -5.55 9.53 -17.81
N GLY A 64 -5.20 8.25 -17.89
CA GLY A 64 -5.73 7.19 -17.04
C GLY A 64 -7.12 6.70 -17.46
N VAL A 65 -7.60 5.66 -16.78
CA VAL A 65 -8.88 5.00 -17.08
C VAL A 65 -10.03 5.71 -16.36
N PRO A 66 -11.04 6.24 -17.07
CA PRO A 66 -12.23 6.84 -16.47
C PRO A 66 -12.98 5.86 -15.56
N ALA A 67 -13.62 6.37 -14.50
CA ALA A 67 -14.34 5.53 -13.52
C ALA A 67 -15.44 4.68 -14.18
N GLY A 68 -16.17 5.25 -15.14
CA GLY A 68 -17.22 4.52 -15.90
C GLY A 68 -16.65 3.36 -16.72
N THR A 69 -15.52 3.57 -17.42
CA THR A 69 -14.83 2.53 -18.20
C THR A 69 -14.32 1.41 -17.29
N ARG A 70 -13.79 1.76 -16.11
CA ARG A 70 -13.38 0.78 -15.10
C ARG A 70 -14.54 -0.05 -14.58
N ALA A 71 -15.67 0.59 -14.25
CA ALA A 71 -16.87 -0.10 -13.78
C ALA A 71 -17.45 -1.04 -14.85
N ALA A 72 -17.47 -0.61 -16.12
CA ALA A 72 -17.93 -1.43 -17.24
C ALA A 72 -17.04 -2.67 -17.44
N ALA A 73 -15.72 -2.51 -17.42
CA ALA A 73 -14.78 -3.62 -17.52
C ALA A 73 -14.89 -4.59 -16.33
N GLN A 74 -15.12 -4.06 -15.11
CA GLN A 74 -15.39 -4.89 -13.94
C GLN A 74 -16.65 -5.74 -14.11
N ALA A 75 -17.76 -5.11 -14.49
CA ALA A 75 -19.03 -5.79 -14.71
C ALA A 75 -18.92 -6.88 -15.80
N ALA A 76 -18.17 -6.61 -16.87
CA ALA A 76 -17.91 -7.58 -17.94
C ALA A 76 -17.10 -8.79 -17.43
N LEU A 77 -16.04 -8.56 -16.63
CA LEU A 77 -15.26 -9.63 -16.01
C LEU A 77 -16.11 -10.47 -15.04
N GLU A 78 -16.96 -9.84 -14.23
CA GLU A 78 -17.86 -10.51 -13.29
C GLU A 78 -18.90 -11.36 -14.03
N GLN A 79 -19.58 -10.77 -15.02
CA GLN A 79 -20.55 -11.49 -15.84
C GLN A 79 -19.92 -12.69 -16.59
N ALA A 80 -18.69 -12.54 -17.08
CA ALA A 80 -17.97 -13.63 -17.72
C ALA A 80 -17.59 -14.75 -16.74
N ALA A 81 -17.15 -14.39 -15.53
CA ALA A 81 -16.84 -15.36 -14.46
C ALA A 81 -18.09 -16.10 -13.98
N ASP A 82 -19.25 -15.44 -13.95
CA ASP A 82 -20.52 -16.07 -13.58
C ASP A 82 -21.01 -17.06 -14.66
N ARG A 83 -20.73 -16.76 -15.94
CA ARG A 83 -21.10 -17.62 -17.08
C ARG A 83 -20.14 -18.79 -17.30
N ASP A 84 -18.86 -18.63 -17.00
CA ASP A 84 -17.81 -19.64 -17.21
C ASP A 84 -17.04 -19.90 -15.90
N GLN A 85 -17.38 -21.00 -15.23
CA GLN A 85 -16.74 -21.41 -13.97
C GLN A 85 -15.25 -21.74 -14.15
N THR A 86 -14.83 -22.16 -15.35
CA THR A 86 -13.42 -22.44 -15.65
C THR A 86 -12.64 -21.14 -15.66
N PHE A 87 -13.17 -20.12 -16.35
CA PHE A 87 -12.61 -18.77 -16.36
C PHE A 87 -12.54 -18.18 -14.94
N ALA A 88 -13.59 -18.33 -14.13
CA ALA A 88 -13.58 -17.90 -12.74
C ALA A 88 -12.50 -18.62 -11.90
N ALA A 89 -12.31 -19.93 -12.10
CA ALA A 89 -11.27 -20.69 -11.43
C ALA A 89 -9.86 -20.26 -11.85
N GLU A 90 -9.65 -19.97 -13.14
CA GLU A 90 -8.38 -19.45 -13.64
C GLU A 90 -8.06 -18.07 -13.06
N LEU A 91 -9.03 -17.16 -13.02
CA LEU A 91 -8.85 -15.85 -12.38
C LEU A 91 -8.52 -15.98 -10.88
N ARG A 92 -9.14 -16.92 -10.16
CA ARG A 92 -8.82 -17.20 -8.75
C ARG A 92 -7.42 -17.80 -8.59
N ARG A 93 -6.98 -18.65 -9.51
CA ARG A 93 -5.62 -19.23 -9.51
C ARG A 93 -4.56 -18.16 -9.73
N LEU A 94 -4.86 -17.16 -10.55
CA LEU A 94 -3.95 -16.06 -10.89
C LEU A 94 -3.99 -14.92 -9.87
N ALA A 95 -5.09 -14.78 -9.12
CA ALA A 95 -5.15 -13.86 -8.00
C ALA A 95 -4.09 -14.29 -6.96
N PRO A 96 -3.18 -13.39 -6.54
CA PRO A 96 -2.23 -13.72 -5.50
C PRO A 96 -3.01 -14.17 -4.27
N VAL A 97 -2.69 -15.36 -3.76
CA VAL A 97 -3.17 -15.84 -2.47
C VAL A 97 -2.83 -14.75 -1.48
N ARG A 98 -3.86 -14.07 -0.98
CA ARG A 98 -3.71 -13.05 0.07
C ARG A 98 -2.89 -13.73 1.16
N ALA A 99 -1.69 -13.22 1.41
CA ALA A 99 -0.82 -13.75 2.45
C ALA A 99 -1.66 -13.84 3.72
N GLU A 100 -2.07 -15.04 4.11
CA GLU A 100 -2.52 -15.28 5.47
C GLU A 100 -1.33 -14.86 6.32
N THR A 101 -1.50 -13.78 7.08
CA THR A 101 -0.54 -13.34 8.08
C THR A 101 -0.26 -14.55 8.94
N ALA A 102 0.95 -15.09 8.83
CA ALA A 102 1.42 -16.18 9.65
C ALA A 102 1.50 -15.69 11.10
N ASP A 103 0.39 -15.80 11.82
CA ASP A 103 0.31 -15.74 13.26
C ASP A 103 1.21 -16.85 13.82
N GLY A 104 2.43 -16.50 14.24
CA GLY A 104 3.35 -17.52 14.72
C GLY A 104 4.79 -17.09 14.96
N TRP A 105 5.05 -15.84 15.34
CA TRP A 105 6.33 -15.46 15.94
C TRP A 105 6.07 -14.81 17.30
N THR A 106 6.07 -15.63 18.35
CA THR A 106 6.15 -15.14 19.73
C THR A 106 7.53 -14.53 19.94
N ALA A 107 7.58 -13.21 20.11
CA ALA A 107 8.75 -12.51 20.57
C ALA A 107 9.19 -13.06 21.93
N ARG A 108 10.28 -13.81 21.94
CA ARG A 108 11.07 -14.07 23.14
C ARG A 108 12.21 -13.06 23.15
N ASP A 109 12.21 -12.22 24.18
CA ASP A 109 13.32 -11.50 24.79
C ASP A 109 14.38 -10.90 23.85
N LEU A 110 14.21 -9.61 23.56
CA LEU A 110 15.32 -8.70 23.28
C LEU A 110 15.04 -7.35 23.97
N HIS A 111 15.33 -7.30 25.27
CA HIS A 111 15.62 -6.06 25.96
C HIS A 111 16.99 -5.56 25.47
N GLY A 112 17.00 -4.47 24.70
CA GLY A 112 18.20 -3.74 24.33
C GLY A 112 17.90 -2.25 24.26
N SER A 113 18.14 -1.54 25.36
CA SER A 113 18.07 -0.08 25.41
C SER A 113 19.22 0.52 24.59
N VAL A 114 18.89 1.39 23.63
CA VAL A 114 19.91 2.17 22.92
C VAL A 114 20.13 3.48 23.70
N ALA A 115 21.22 3.52 24.46
CA ALA A 115 21.80 4.76 24.94
C ALA A 115 22.75 5.30 23.86
N THR A 116 22.65 6.59 23.59
CA THR A 116 23.45 7.42 22.68
C THR A 116 24.96 7.17 22.80
N GLY A 117 25.62 6.88 21.67
CA GLY A 117 27.08 6.85 21.58
C GLY A 117 27.56 6.56 20.16
N SER A 118 28.39 7.46 19.62
CA SER A 118 29.02 7.41 18.30
C SER A 118 29.86 6.14 18.09
N ILE A 119 29.74 5.48 16.92
CA ILE A 119 30.60 4.36 16.56
C ILE A 119 31.73 4.85 15.66
N TYR A 120 32.93 4.88 16.24
CA TYR A 120 34.21 4.87 15.54
C TYR A 120 34.50 3.46 15.01
N GLY A 121 34.99 3.37 13.77
CA GLY A 121 35.39 2.10 13.15
C GLY A 121 36.60 1.47 13.84
N GLY A 122 36.55 0.15 14.00
CA GLY A 122 37.65 -0.67 14.49
C GLY A 122 37.36 -2.15 14.32
N SER A 123 38.02 -2.77 13.35
CA SER A 123 38.09 -4.23 13.20
C SER A 123 38.61 -4.90 14.46
N ASN A 124 38.10 -6.11 14.71
CA ASN A 124 38.73 -7.30 15.33
C ASN A 124 37.80 -7.97 16.35
N VAL A 125 37.04 -8.98 15.92
CA VAL A 125 36.79 -10.14 16.78
C VAL A 125 36.93 -11.41 15.96
N VAL A 126 38.04 -12.09 16.26
CA VAL A 126 38.41 -13.46 15.94
C VAL A 126 37.51 -14.42 16.71
N GLY A 127 37.10 -15.52 16.07
CA GLY A 127 36.92 -16.81 16.74
C GLY A 127 35.58 -17.06 17.45
N GLN A 128 34.50 -17.23 16.69
CA GLN A 128 33.35 -18.05 17.12
C GLN A 128 32.97 -19.00 15.97
N ASN A 129 33.17 -20.29 16.21
CA ASN A 129 32.99 -21.38 15.26
C ASN A 129 31.49 -21.72 15.20
N ILE A 130 30.70 -20.96 14.45
CA ILE A 130 29.26 -21.23 14.30
C ILE A 130 29.06 -22.41 13.34
N ARG A 131 29.10 -23.64 13.90
CA ARG A 131 28.63 -24.86 13.22
C ARG A 131 27.10 -24.85 13.15
N ILE A 132 26.53 -24.15 12.17
CA ILE A 132 25.15 -24.38 11.76
C ILE A 132 25.13 -25.68 10.95
N LYS A 133 24.94 -26.81 11.63
CA LYS A 133 24.69 -28.08 10.96
C LYS A 133 23.36 -28.00 10.22
N ASN A 134 23.45 -27.91 8.90
CA ASN A 134 22.42 -28.14 7.90
C ASN A 134 21.38 -29.17 8.34
N LYS A 135 20.25 -28.72 8.88
CA LYS A 135 19.04 -29.54 9.08
C LYS A 135 17.91 -29.17 8.11
N VAL A 136 18.18 -28.30 7.13
CA VAL A 136 17.19 -27.86 6.11
C VAL A 136 17.35 -28.64 4.79
N ILE A 137 18.50 -29.28 4.53
CA ILE A 137 18.76 -29.92 3.23
C ILE A 137 18.02 -31.27 3.06
N ASN A 138 17.53 -31.90 4.14
CA ASN A 138 16.97 -33.25 4.05
C ASN A 138 15.42 -33.32 3.86
N TYR A 139 14.72 -32.19 3.89
CA TYR A 139 13.27 -32.18 3.62
C TYR A 139 12.95 -31.90 2.13
N ALA A 140 13.84 -31.19 1.43
CA ALA A 140 13.66 -30.84 0.02
C ALA A 140 13.92 -32.01 -0.97
N ARG A 141 14.50 -33.12 -0.51
CA ARG A 141 14.77 -34.30 -1.36
C ARG A 141 13.60 -35.29 -1.45
N LYS A 142 12.58 -35.17 -0.60
CA LYS A 142 11.48 -36.14 -0.53
C LYS A 142 10.15 -35.68 -1.13
N ASN A 143 9.98 -34.40 -1.46
CA ASN A 143 8.77 -33.90 -2.13
C ASN A 143 9.09 -32.68 -3.03
N PRO A 144 9.36 -32.88 -4.34
CA PRO A 144 9.69 -31.78 -5.26
C PRO A 144 8.54 -30.80 -5.55
N VAL A 145 7.31 -31.10 -5.09
CA VAL A 145 6.11 -30.27 -5.33
C VAL A 145 5.86 -29.25 -4.19
N ALA A 146 6.48 -29.41 -3.02
CA ALA A 146 6.19 -28.57 -1.85
C ALA A 146 7.23 -27.44 -1.59
N ALA A 147 8.32 -27.38 -2.36
CA ALA A 147 9.40 -26.40 -2.15
C ALA A 147 9.25 -25.11 -2.97
N GLY A 148 8.24 -25.02 -3.84
CA GLY A 148 8.03 -23.86 -4.72
C GLY A 148 7.12 -22.76 -4.16
N LEU A 149 6.44 -22.99 -3.04
CA LEU A 149 5.34 -22.12 -2.59
C LEU A 149 5.68 -21.20 -1.40
N THR A 150 6.80 -21.39 -0.70
CA THR A 150 7.10 -20.61 0.53
C THR A 150 7.89 -19.31 0.30
N THR A 151 8.48 -19.08 -0.88
CA THR A 151 9.25 -17.85 -1.17
C THR A 151 8.44 -16.75 -1.89
N LEU A 152 7.20 -17.02 -2.30
CA LEU A 152 6.42 -16.10 -3.14
C LEU A 152 5.61 -15.07 -2.34
N VAL A 153 5.42 -15.28 -1.04
CA VAL A 153 4.58 -14.43 -0.18
C VAL A 153 5.27 -13.10 0.22
N VAL A 154 6.61 -13.08 0.27
CA VAL A 154 7.36 -11.88 0.70
C VAL A 154 7.61 -10.88 -0.45
N ALA A 155 7.68 -11.35 -1.69
CA ALA A 155 7.95 -10.48 -2.85
C ALA A 155 6.74 -9.64 -3.29
N VAL A 156 5.51 -10.10 -3.03
CA VAL A 156 4.28 -9.37 -3.42
C VAL A 156 4.00 -8.18 -2.51
N ILE A 157 4.40 -8.24 -1.24
CA ILE A 157 4.29 -7.10 -0.30
C ILE A 157 5.27 -5.98 -0.68
N ALA A 158 6.43 -6.32 -1.23
CA ALA A 158 7.41 -5.32 -1.70
C ALA A 158 6.94 -4.57 -2.96
N ILE A 159 6.19 -5.20 -3.87
CA ILE A 159 5.83 -4.57 -5.15
C ILE A 159 4.58 -3.69 -5.03
N ALA A 160 3.68 -3.95 -4.07
CA ALA A 160 2.62 -3.00 -3.72
C ALA A 160 3.20 -1.71 -3.09
N ALA A 161 4.35 -1.78 -2.44
CA ALA A 161 5.06 -0.61 -1.91
C ALA A 161 5.86 0.16 -3.01
N ILE A 162 6.33 -0.53 -4.06
CA ILE A 162 7.14 0.10 -5.13
C ILE A 162 6.27 0.75 -6.22
N LEU A 163 5.07 0.25 -6.51
CA LEU A 163 4.15 0.87 -7.48
C LEU A 163 3.41 2.11 -6.93
N ALA A 164 3.41 2.32 -5.62
CA ALA A 164 3.05 3.61 -5.02
C ALA A 164 4.16 4.68 -5.18
N ALA A 165 5.37 4.29 -5.60
CA ALA A 165 6.55 5.16 -5.65
C ALA A 165 6.88 5.74 -7.04
N THR A 166 6.07 5.47 -8.07
CA THR A 166 6.31 5.96 -9.45
C THR A 166 5.23 6.91 -9.95
N GLN A 167 4.74 7.82 -9.10
CA GLN A 167 4.15 9.08 -9.56
C GLN A 167 5.28 10.12 -9.70
N PRO A 168 5.55 10.65 -10.89
CA PRO A 168 6.44 11.80 -11.06
C PRO A 168 5.71 13.03 -10.52
N GLY A 169 5.99 13.34 -9.26
CA GLY A 169 5.45 14.52 -8.61
C GLY A 169 5.66 14.45 -7.13
N ASN A 170 6.91 14.61 -6.68
CA ASN A 170 7.35 15.02 -5.34
C ASN A 170 6.37 14.77 -4.17
N SER A 171 5.78 13.59 -4.12
CA SER A 171 4.74 13.27 -3.15
C SER A 171 5.49 12.88 -1.91
N GLN A 172 5.54 13.76 -0.91
CA GLN A 172 5.98 13.40 0.42
C GLN A 172 5.21 12.12 0.80
N ALA A 173 5.93 11.00 0.88
CA ALA A 173 5.39 9.77 1.41
C ALA A 173 5.71 9.75 2.92
N GLY A 174 4.74 9.37 3.74
CA GLY A 174 4.89 9.31 5.20
C GLY A 174 4.33 10.53 5.94
N ALA A 175 4.65 10.64 7.23
CA ALA A 175 4.14 11.68 8.14
C ALA A 175 4.39 13.12 7.64
N GLU A 176 5.49 13.32 6.90
CA GLU A 176 5.87 14.60 6.31
C GLU A 176 4.79 15.19 5.39
N ALA A 177 3.97 14.33 4.78
CA ALA A 177 2.90 14.74 3.86
C ALA A 177 1.75 15.48 4.57
N PHE A 178 1.59 15.29 5.88
CA PHE A 178 0.58 15.96 6.69
C PHE A 178 0.96 17.41 7.00
N VAL A 179 2.24 17.78 6.86
CA VAL A 179 2.71 19.13 7.17
C VAL A 179 2.12 20.13 6.16
N GLY A 180 1.48 21.17 6.70
CA GLY A 180 0.89 22.23 5.89
C GLY A 180 -0.31 22.91 6.53
N ASN A 181 -0.92 23.79 5.72
CA ASN A 181 -2.17 24.46 6.03
C ASN A 181 -3.31 23.76 5.27
N TRP A 182 -4.36 23.44 5.99
CA TRP A 182 -5.46 22.62 5.48
C TRP A 182 -6.79 23.29 5.75
N THR A 183 -7.69 23.25 4.77
CA THR A 183 -9.08 23.69 4.93
C THR A 183 -9.93 22.49 5.31
N ALA A 184 -10.62 22.54 6.45
CA ALA A 184 -11.50 21.47 6.90
C ALA A 184 -12.90 21.55 6.29
N SER A 185 -13.46 20.40 5.91
CA SER A 185 -14.78 20.30 5.27
C SER A 185 -15.94 20.55 6.24
N ASP A 186 -15.72 20.46 7.55
CA ASP A 186 -16.71 20.68 8.59
C ASP A 186 -16.92 22.18 8.96
N GLY A 187 -16.23 23.09 8.25
CA GLY A 187 -16.35 24.53 8.47
C GLY A 187 -15.61 25.06 9.70
N SER A 188 -14.85 24.24 10.41
CA SER A 188 -14.10 24.62 11.60
C SER A 188 -12.85 25.48 11.33
N GLY A 189 -12.64 25.89 10.07
CA GLY A 189 -11.58 26.80 9.65
C GLY A 189 -10.33 26.09 9.13
N ILE A 190 -9.20 26.80 9.26
CA ILE A 190 -7.90 26.30 8.81
C ILE A 190 -7.26 25.45 9.91
N LYS A 191 -6.82 24.26 9.56
CA LYS A 191 -5.99 23.40 10.39
C LYS A 191 -4.53 23.57 9.98
N VAL A 192 -3.63 23.64 10.96
CA VAL A 192 -2.20 23.81 10.70
C VAL A 192 -1.46 22.66 11.34
N LEU A 193 -0.59 21.98 10.59
CA LEU A 193 0.33 20.99 11.13
C LEU A 193 1.75 21.37 10.72
N ALA A 194 2.57 21.76 11.69
CA ALA A 194 3.94 22.18 11.48
C ALA A 194 4.90 20.99 11.55
N ALA A 195 6.05 21.11 10.87
CA ALA A 195 7.09 20.06 10.83
C ALA A 195 7.70 19.76 12.21
N ASP A 196 7.60 20.68 13.17
CA ASP A 196 8.08 20.50 14.55
C ASP A 196 7.03 19.82 15.47
N GLY A 197 5.91 19.37 14.90
CA GLY A 197 4.81 18.73 15.63
C GLY A 197 3.88 19.72 16.34
N ARG A 198 4.04 21.04 16.20
CA ARG A 198 3.00 21.99 16.62
C ARG A 198 1.81 21.94 15.66
N CYS A 199 0.60 22.07 16.17
CA CYS A 199 -0.59 22.12 15.31
C CYS A 199 -1.69 23.00 15.88
N ASP A 200 -2.69 23.30 15.05
CA ASP A 200 -3.85 24.13 15.38
C ASP A 200 -5.13 23.51 14.81
N GLY A 201 -6.21 23.57 15.61
CA GLY A 201 -7.56 23.16 15.24
C GLY A 201 -7.79 21.65 15.20
N PHE A 202 -6.83 20.79 15.53
CA PHE A 202 -6.97 19.34 15.39
C PHE A 202 -7.64 18.62 16.58
N TYR A 203 -7.93 19.33 17.67
CA TYR A 203 -8.55 18.72 18.85
C TYR A 203 -10.08 18.72 18.72
N TYR A 204 -10.69 17.54 18.91
CA TYR A 204 -12.13 17.28 18.84
C TYR A 204 -12.54 16.52 20.10
N ASN A 205 -13.73 16.84 20.61
CA ASN A 205 -14.38 16.07 21.65
C ASN A 205 -15.56 15.33 21.03
N GLY A 206 -15.35 14.07 20.66
CA GLY A 206 -16.29 13.35 19.80
C GLY A 206 -16.27 13.94 18.39
N ARG A 207 -17.41 14.50 17.94
CA ARG A 207 -17.57 15.06 16.59
C ARG A 207 -17.50 16.59 16.53
N GLU A 208 -17.30 17.25 17.66
CA GLU A 208 -17.25 18.70 17.73
C GLU A 208 -15.80 19.18 17.91
N PRO A 209 -15.36 20.18 17.12
CA PRO A 209 -14.05 20.81 17.33
C PRO A 209 -14.03 21.49 18.69
N LEU A 210 -12.96 21.28 19.44
CA LEU A 210 -12.78 21.89 20.76
C LEU A 210 -11.40 22.50 20.86
N ASP A 211 -11.34 23.81 21.07
CA ASP A 211 -10.12 24.52 21.45
C ASP A 211 -10.25 25.00 22.89
N ILE A 212 -9.47 24.40 23.79
CA ILE A 212 -9.41 24.83 25.21
C ILE A 212 -8.40 25.96 25.45
N GLY A 213 -7.78 26.47 24.39
CA GLY A 213 -6.69 27.43 24.45
C GLY A 213 -5.36 26.80 24.84
N GLY A 214 -4.27 27.52 24.54
CA GLY A 214 -2.92 27.08 24.84
C GLY A 214 -2.28 26.21 23.75
N PRO A 215 -1.03 25.77 23.95
CA PRO A 215 -0.27 25.09 22.92
C PRO A 215 -0.84 23.70 22.62
N MET A 216 -0.95 23.39 21.32
CA MET A 216 -1.36 22.08 20.82
C MET A 216 -0.22 21.45 20.01
N THR A 217 -0.03 20.15 20.20
CA THR A 217 0.95 19.35 19.46
C THR A 217 0.29 18.14 18.80
N CYS A 218 0.72 17.81 17.60
CA CYS A 218 0.30 16.67 16.81
C CYS A 218 1.49 15.74 16.54
N ASP A 219 1.27 14.45 16.70
CA ASP A 219 2.21 13.39 16.34
C ASP A 219 1.53 12.46 15.34
N VAL A 220 2.15 12.28 14.18
CA VAL A 220 1.67 11.40 13.11
C VAL A 220 2.59 10.19 13.03
N SER A 221 2.02 8.99 13.04
CA SER A 221 2.82 7.77 12.92
C SER A 221 3.71 7.81 11.68
N GLY A 222 4.96 7.35 11.78
CA GLY A 222 5.88 7.37 10.63
C GLY A 222 5.46 6.47 9.47
N LYS A 223 4.52 5.54 9.70
CA LYS A 223 3.98 4.61 8.71
C LYS A 223 2.47 4.41 8.94
N PRO A 224 1.70 4.08 7.90
CA PRO A 224 0.32 3.68 8.06
C PRO A 224 0.21 2.31 8.74
N GLY A 225 -0.89 2.08 9.45
CA GLY A 225 -1.29 0.79 9.99
C GLY A 225 -1.78 -0.18 8.91
N ALA A 226 -2.26 -1.36 9.34
CA ALA A 226 -2.71 -2.42 8.43
C ALA A 226 -3.91 -2.03 7.56
N ASN A 227 -4.70 -1.05 7.99
CA ASN A 227 -5.82 -0.45 7.26
C ASN A 227 -5.40 0.65 6.28
N GLY A 228 -4.10 0.94 6.16
CA GLY A 228 -3.57 2.01 5.30
C GLY A 228 -3.69 3.42 5.88
N ARG A 229 -4.09 3.56 7.16
CA ARG A 229 -4.26 4.86 7.82
C ARG A 229 -3.14 5.16 8.81
N TYR A 230 -2.81 6.42 8.97
CA TYR A 230 -1.85 6.91 9.95
C TYR A 230 -2.53 7.17 11.29
N THR A 231 -1.82 6.94 12.39
CA THR A 231 -2.28 7.37 13.71
C THR A 231 -1.93 8.84 13.89
N LEU A 232 -2.92 9.69 14.15
CA LEU A 232 -2.76 11.09 14.50
C LEU A 232 -3.08 11.28 15.99
N THR A 233 -2.06 11.52 16.80
CA THR A 233 -2.23 11.86 18.22
C THR A 233 -2.21 13.37 18.38
N VAL A 234 -3.25 13.93 18.97
CA VAL A 234 -3.35 15.37 19.27
C VAL A 234 -3.33 15.56 20.77
N THR A 235 -2.42 16.42 21.24
CA THR A 235 -2.27 16.74 22.66
C THR A 235 -2.45 18.24 22.85
N GLN A 236 -3.44 18.61 23.66
CA GLN A 236 -3.66 19.96 24.15
C GLN A 236 -3.85 19.83 25.65
N LYS A 237 -2.76 19.97 26.42
CA LYS A 237 -2.73 19.59 27.84
C LYS A 237 -3.88 20.26 28.63
N PRO A 238 -4.56 19.50 29.52
CA PRO A 238 -4.27 18.14 29.95
C PRO A 238 -4.85 17.04 29.04
N ASN A 239 -5.51 17.42 27.95
CA ASN A 239 -6.26 16.51 27.11
C ASN A 239 -5.41 15.89 26.00
N ARG A 240 -5.79 14.67 25.60
CA ARG A 240 -5.17 13.91 24.52
C ARG A 240 -6.25 13.16 23.77
N ALA A 241 -6.21 13.24 22.45
CA ALA A 241 -7.07 12.49 21.54
C ALA A 241 -6.21 11.74 20.51
N THR A 242 -6.73 10.64 20.00
CA THR A 242 -6.10 9.85 18.95
C THR A 242 -7.12 9.59 17.86
N TYR A 243 -6.73 9.87 16.62
CA TYR A 243 -7.51 9.67 15.41
C TYR A 243 -6.76 8.78 14.44
N GLU A 244 -7.46 8.33 13.41
CA GLU A 244 -6.83 7.81 12.21
C GLU A 244 -6.92 8.83 11.07
N ALA A 245 -5.93 8.87 10.20
CA ALA A 245 -5.96 9.74 9.03
C ALA A 245 -5.45 9.02 7.78
N ALA A 246 -6.19 9.13 6.68
CA ALA A 246 -5.79 8.60 5.36
C ALA A 246 -5.33 9.74 4.46
N LEU A 247 -4.22 9.52 3.75
CA LEU A 247 -3.81 10.36 2.62
C LEU A 247 -4.38 9.76 1.34
N ASP A 248 -5.40 10.41 0.78
CA ASP A 248 -5.98 10.02 -0.50
C ASP A 248 -5.15 10.60 -1.67
N SER A 249 -4.56 11.78 -1.46
CA SER A 249 -3.58 12.40 -2.35
C SER A 249 -2.65 13.34 -1.56
N ALA A 250 -1.68 13.98 -2.23
CA ALA A 250 -0.79 14.96 -1.60
C ALA A 250 -1.53 16.19 -1.01
N ASP A 251 -2.74 16.45 -1.51
CA ASP A 251 -3.54 17.64 -1.18
C ASP A 251 -4.89 17.30 -0.56
N HIS A 252 -5.11 16.03 -0.17
CA HIS A 252 -6.37 15.57 0.41
C HIS A 252 -6.14 14.52 1.49
N ILE A 253 -6.65 14.81 2.70
CA ILE A 253 -6.60 13.92 3.86
C ILE A 253 -8.02 13.70 4.37
N VAL A 254 -8.33 12.48 4.78
CA VAL A 254 -9.57 12.15 5.51
C VAL A 254 -9.20 11.77 6.94
N VAL A 255 -9.81 12.42 7.93
CA VAL A 255 -9.63 12.11 9.35
C VAL A 255 -10.83 11.29 9.83
N TYR A 256 -10.57 10.25 10.61
CA TYR A 256 -11.56 9.31 11.11
C TYR A 256 -11.62 9.32 12.63
N ALA A 257 -12.82 9.09 13.16
CA ALA A 257 -13.04 8.81 14.56
C ALA A 257 -12.52 7.40 14.93
N ASP A 258 -12.53 7.10 16.22
CA ASP A 258 -12.15 5.81 16.80
C ASP A 258 -13.03 4.64 16.35
N ASP A 259 -14.31 4.90 16.05
CA ASP A 259 -15.24 3.96 15.42
C ASP A 259 -14.97 3.70 13.93
N GLY A 260 -13.96 4.36 13.36
CA GLY A 260 -13.54 4.24 11.97
C GLY A 260 -14.39 5.05 10.97
N SER A 261 -15.42 5.77 11.43
CA SER A 261 -16.23 6.66 10.61
C SER A 261 -15.48 7.95 10.25
N PRO A 262 -15.68 8.53 9.05
CA PRO A 262 -15.03 9.78 8.67
C PRO A 262 -15.58 10.93 9.54
N LEU A 263 -14.66 11.70 10.11
CA LEU A 263 -14.93 12.86 10.96
C LEU A 263 -15.03 14.13 10.11
N TYR A 264 -13.99 14.40 9.31
CA TYR A 264 -13.92 15.48 8.34
C TYR A 264 -12.84 15.21 7.30
N GLU A 265 -12.85 15.99 6.23
CA GLU A 265 -11.84 15.99 5.18
C GLU A 265 -11.02 17.28 5.26
N LEU A 266 -9.78 17.20 4.81
CA LEU A 266 -8.83 18.29 4.73
C LEU A 266 -8.37 18.46 3.30
N ARG A 267 -8.39 19.69 2.80
CA ARG A 267 -7.80 20.06 1.51
C ARG A 267 -6.66 21.04 1.69
N ARG A 268 -5.54 20.82 0.99
CA ARG A 268 -4.39 21.72 1.10
C ARG A 268 -4.78 23.12 0.61
N ARG A 269 -4.33 24.14 1.35
CA ARG A 269 -4.55 25.55 1.03
C ARG A 269 -3.40 26.13 0.22
#